data_AF-A0A7X8VS74-F1
#
_entry.id   AF-A0A7X8VS74-F1
#
_cell.length_a   1.000
_cell.length_b   1.000
_cell.length_c   1.000
_cell.angle_alpha   90.00
_cell.angle_beta   90.00
_cell.angle_gamma   90.00
#
_symmetry.space_group_name_H-M   'P 1'
#
loop_
_entity.id
_entity.type
_entity.pdbx_description
1 polymer ?
#
loop_
_entity_poly.entity_id
_entity_poly.type
_entity_poly.pdbx_seq_one_letter_code
_entity_poly.pdbx_strand_id
1 'polypeptide(L)'
;ERKARRIAKAIVERRELKPWETTGELNELLERIVGRARQHGLPPATRSFQALRIAVNAELEELRLALQAALQICRVGGRIAVISFHSLEDRIVKNFFRHEASSCVCPPGLPICNCGKKASLRLVNKKIILAAAEERRQNPRAASAKLRVAERIL
;
A
#
# COMPACT_ATOMS: atom_id res chain seq x y z
N GLU A 1 -5.16 -12.35 0.28
CA GLU A 1 -5.87 -13.36 1.08
C GLU A 1 -5.78 -14.71 0.36
N ARG A 2 -5.38 -15.81 1.03
CA ARG A 2 -5.17 -17.12 0.38
C ARG A 2 -6.50 -17.81 0.06
N LYS A 3 -7.52 -17.62 0.90
CA LYS A 3 -8.86 -18.22 0.75
C LYS A 3 -9.85 -17.28 0.05
N ALA A 4 -9.37 -16.32 -0.75
CA ALA A 4 -10.18 -15.23 -1.31
C ALA A 4 -11.45 -15.70 -2.04
N ARG A 5 -11.34 -16.70 -2.94
CA ARG A 5 -12.49 -17.23 -3.67
C ARG A 5 -13.53 -17.88 -2.75
N ARG A 6 -13.08 -18.64 -1.74
CA ARG A 6 -13.97 -19.29 -0.77
C ARG A 6 -14.67 -18.27 0.12
N ILE A 7 -13.95 -17.23 0.55
CA ILE A 7 -14.51 -16.11 1.31
C ILE A 7 -15.57 -15.38 0.48
N ALA A 8 -15.25 -15.03 -0.76
CA ALA A 8 -16.19 -14.33 -1.66
C ALA A 8 -17.47 -15.15 -1.88
N LYS A 9 -17.34 -16.45 -2.18
CA LYS A 9 -18.47 -17.37 -2.33
C LYS A 9 -19.37 -17.37 -1.08
N ALA A 10 -18.77 -17.58 0.09
CA ALA A 10 -19.53 -17.62 1.34
C ALA A 10 -20.17 -16.26 1.71
N ILE A 11 -19.54 -15.14 1.36
CA ILE A 11 -20.13 -13.81 1.55
C ILE A 11 -21.39 -13.64 0.70
N VAL A 12 -21.36 -14.10 -0.55
CA VAL A 12 -22.50 -14.05 -1.46
C VAL A 12 -23.62 -14.98 -0.97
N GLU A 13 -23.30 -16.23 -0.63
CA GLU A 13 -24.27 -17.21 -0.11
C GLU A 13 -24.94 -16.72 1.18
N ARG A 14 -24.19 -16.14 2.14
CA ARG A 14 -24.80 -15.56 3.34
C ARG A 14 -25.72 -14.40 2.95
N ARG A 15 -25.29 -13.51 2.06
CA ARG A 15 -26.06 -12.33 1.67
C ARG A 15 -27.45 -12.66 1.12
N GLU A 16 -27.61 -13.82 0.47
CA GLU A 16 -28.90 -14.32 -0.02
C GLU A 16 -29.87 -14.68 1.11
N LEU A 17 -29.36 -15.06 2.28
CA LEU A 17 -30.16 -15.44 3.45
C LEU A 17 -30.51 -14.25 4.35
N LYS A 18 -29.56 -13.33 4.55
CA LYS A 18 -29.74 -12.13 5.38
C LYS A 18 -28.81 -11.01 4.88
N PRO A 19 -29.24 -9.74 4.88
CA PRO A 19 -28.35 -8.60 4.65
C PRO A 19 -27.22 -8.49 5.69
N TRP A 20 -26.12 -7.83 5.31
CA TRP A 20 -25.01 -7.55 6.23
C TRP A 20 -25.32 -6.28 7.04
N GLU A 21 -25.34 -6.38 8.36
CA GLU A 21 -25.70 -5.24 9.25
C GLU A 21 -24.52 -4.77 10.10
N THR A 22 -23.63 -5.68 10.50
CA THR A 22 -22.51 -5.35 11.38
C THR A 22 -21.20 -6.00 10.92
N THR A 23 -20.09 -5.42 11.36
CA THR A 23 -18.75 -5.97 11.14
C THR A 23 -18.53 -7.27 11.92
N GLY A 24 -19.24 -7.47 13.04
CA GLY A 24 -19.18 -8.69 13.83
C GLY A 24 -19.64 -9.92 13.04
N GLU A 25 -20.77 -9.81 12.33
CA GLU A 25 -21.29 -10.88 11.47
C GLU A 25 -20.26 -11.32 10.42
N LEU A 26 -19.60 -10.34 9.78
CA LEU A 26 -18.58 -10.62 8.77
C LEU A 26 -17.34 -11.26 9.39
N ASN A 27 -16.91 -10.79 10.57
CA ASN A 27 -15.79 -11.37 11.29
C ASN A 27 -16.05 -12.86 11.62
N GLU A 28 -17.23 -13.20 12.13
CA GLU A 28 -17.60 -14.57 12.44
C GLU A 28 -17.58 -15.48 11.20
N LEU A 29 -18.09 -15.01 10.05
CA LEU A 29 -18.03 -15.77 8.81
C LEU A 29 -16.57 -16.01 8.39
N LEU A 30 -15.73 -14.99 8.47
CA LEU A 30 -14.33 -15.06 8.11
C LEU A 30 -13.56 -16.01 9.04
N GLU A 31 -13.83 -16.01 10.34
CA GLU A 31 -13.24 -16.95 11.29
C GLU A 31 -13.62 -18.39 10.99
N ARG A 32 -14.88 -18.66 10.61
CA ARG A 32 -15.34 -20.00 10.21
C ARG A 32 -14.59 -20.54 8.98
N ILE A 33 -14.26 -19.68 8.03
CA ILE A 33 -13.61 -20.08 6.76
C ILE A 33 -12.10 -20.16 6.89
N VAL A 34 -11.51 -19.14 7.50
CA VAL A 34 -10.04 -18.99 7.59
C VAL A 34 -9.49 -19.81 8.75
N GLY A 35 -10.28 -20.03 9.80
CA GLY A 35 -9.88 -20.59 11.10
C GLY A 35 -9.48 -19.47 12.06
N ARG A 36 -9.63 -19.67 13.37
CA ARG A 36 -9.17 -18.71 14.39
C ARG A 36 -7.66 -18.47 14.28
N ALA A 37 -7.24 -17.24 14.57
CA ALA A 37 -5.81 -16.91 14.58
C ALA A 37 -5.06 -17.79 15.59
N ARG A 38 -3.86 -18.25 15.23
CA ARG A 38 -2.91 -18.75 16.22
C ARG A 38 -2.54 -17.59 17.16
N GLN A 39 -2.17 -17.87 18.41
CA GLN A 39 -1.87 -16.89 19.48
C GLN A 39 -0.95 -15.71 19.06
N HIS A 40 -0.19 -15.84 17.97
CA HIS A 40 0.76 -14.81 17.47
C HIS A 40 0.48 -14.34 16.03
N GLY A 41 -0.69 -14.63 15.47
CA GLY A 41 -1.09 -14.23 14.12
C GLY A 41 -2.03 -13.02 14.09
N LEU A 42 -2.04 -12.30 12.97
CA LEU A 42 -3.10 -11.32 12.70
C LEU A 42 -4.46 -12.03 12.75
N PRO A 43 -5.51 -11.38 13.30
CA PRO A 43 -6.86 -11.90 13.22
C PRO A 43 -7.21 -12.31 11.79
N PRO A 44 -7.94 -13.42 11.60
CA PRO A 44 -8.17 -13.98 10.27
C PRO A 44 -8.87 -13.00 9.34
N ALA A 45 -9.71 -12.13 9.92
CA ALA A 45 -10.47 -11.13 9.20
C ALA A 45 -9.67 -9.89 8.79
N THR A 46 -8.50 -9.62 9.40
CA THR A 46 -7.75 -8.37 9.18
C THR A 46 -7.47 -8.11 7.70
N ARG A 47 -7.10 -9.14 6.93
CA ARG A 47 -6.80 -9.00 5.51
C ARG A 47 -8.04 -8.73 4.66
N SER A 48 -9.18 -9.34 5.00
CA SER A 48 -10.44 -9.12 4.30
C SER A 48 -11.00 -7.72 4.59
N PHE A 49 -10.97 -7.29 5.85
CA PHE A 49 -11.33 -5.92 6.22
C PHE A 49 -10.40 -4.89 5.57
N GLN A 50 -9.09 -5.15 5.53
CA GLN A 50 -8.17 -4.30 4.78
C GLN A 50 -8.53 -4.23 3.29
N ALA A 51 -8.85 -5.36 2.67
CA ALA A 51 -9.23 -5.39 1.25
C ALA A 51 -10.52 -4.61 1.00
N LEU A 52 -11.53 -4.76 1.86
CA LEU A 52 -12.77 -3.99 1.77
C LEU A 52 -12.53 -2.48 1.97
N ARG A 53 -11.73 -2.11 2.98
CA ARG A 53 -11.38 -0.70 3.23
C ARG A 53 -10.71 -0.07 2.00
N ILE A 54 -9.72 -0.77 1.43
CA ILE A 54 -9.02 -0.34 0.22
C ILE A 54 -10.00 -0.17 -0.95
N ALA A 55 -10.86 -1.16 -1.18
CA ALA A 55 -11.78 -1.16 -2.31
C ALA A 55 -12.87 -0.08 -2.19
N VAL A 56 -13.44 0.10 -0.99
CA VAL A 56 -14.51 1.07 -0.73
C VAL A 56 -14.00 2.51 -0.86
N ASN A 57 -12.78 2.79 -0.39
CA ASN A 57 -12.23 4.14 -0.42
C ASN A 57 -11.31 4.40 -1.63
N ALA A 58 -11.22 3.45 -2.58
CA ALA A 58 -10.31 3.52 -3.73
C ALA A 58 -8.86 3.91 -3.33
N GLU A 59 -8.38 3.39 -2.19
CA GLU A 59 -7.16 3.91 -1.52
C GLU A 59 -5.91 3.88 -2.42
N LEU A 60 -5.78 2.84 -3.26
CA LEU A 60 -4.60 2.67 -4.10
C LEU A 60 -4.61 3.59 -5.32
N GLU A 61 -5.80 3.82 -5.90
CA GLU A 61 -6.04 4.73 -7.00
C GLU A 61 -5.81 6.17 -6.54
N GLU A 62 -6.40 6.57 -5.41
CA GLU A 62 -6.20 7.88 -4.80
C GLU A 62 -4.72 8.14 -4.46
N LEU A 63 -4.01 7.14 -3.93
CA LEU A 63 -2.57 7.26 -3.69
C LEU A 63 -1.79 7.54 -4.98
N ARG A 64 -2.14 6.90 -6.10
CA ARG A 64 -1.46 7.13 -7.39
C ARG A 64 -1.70 8.54 -7.90
N LEU A 65 -2.95 9.01 -7.83
CA LEU A 65 -3.33 10.36 -8.24
C LEU A 65 -2.65 11.41 -7.35
N ALA A 66 -2.65 11.20 -6.03
CA ALA A 66 -1.98 12.08 -5.08
C ALA A 66 -0.48 12.15 -5.30
N LEU A 67 0.19 11.04 -5.63
CA LEU A 67 1.62 11.03 -5.96
C LEU A 67 1.94 11.84 -7.22
N GLN A 68 1.11 11.71 -8.25
CA GLN A 68 1.27 12.49 -9.49
C GLN A 68 1.03 13.97 -9.24
N ALA A 69 -0.05 14.33 -8.54
CA ALA A 69 -0.35 15.71 -8.18
C ALA A 69 0.76 16.32 -7.30
N ALA A 70 1.25 15.57 -6.30
CA ALA A 70 2.36 15.98 -5.44
C ALA A 70 3.62 16.28 -6.25
N LEU A 71 3.94 15.47 -7.27
CA LEU A 71 5.09 15.73 -8.15
C LEU A 71 4.92 17.01 -8.95
N GLN A 72 3.71 17.30 -9.44
CA GLN A 72 3.41 18.47 -10.25
C GLN A 72 3.50 19.78 -9.45
N ILE A 73 3.02 19.78 -8.21
CA ILE A 73 3.01 20.99 -7.36
C ILE A 73 4.31 21.19 -6.58
N CYS A 74 5.12 20.14 -6.43
CA CYS A 74 6.38 20.23 -5.69
C CYS A 74 7.42 21.01 -6.50
N ARG A 75 7.84 22.16 -5.96
CA ARG A 75 8.92 22.98 -6.53
C ARG A 75 10.25 22.21 -6.55
N VAL A 76 11.14 22.60 -7.46
CA VAL A 76 12.55 22.14 -7.47
C VAL A 76 13.19 22.37 -6.08
N GLY A 77 13.91 21.37 -5.57
CA GLY A 77 14.47 21.32 -4.22
C GLY A 77 13.46 20.97 -3.12
N GLY A 78 12.16 20.91 -3.45
CA GLY A 78 11.10 20.45 -2.53
C GLY A 78 11.16 18.94 -2.29
N ARG A 79 10.57 18.49 -1.19
CA ARG A 79 10.55 17.06 -0.80
C ARG A 79 9.13 16.52 -0.74
N ILE A 80 8.97 15.31 -1.25
CA ILE A 80 7.76 14.50 -1.15
C ILE A 80 8.05 13.36 -0.17
N ALA A 81 7.37 13.37 0.98
CA ALA A 81 7.50 12.35 2.02
C ALA A 81 6.18 11.59 2.14
N VAL A 82 6.24 10.26 2.10
CA VAL A 82 5.04 9.40 2.16
C VAL A 82 5.23 8.33 3.23
N ILE A 83 4.25 8.23 4.12
CA ILE A 83 4.15 7.15 5.12
C ILE A 83 3.09 6.17 4.64
N SER A 84 3.47 4.90 4.48
CA SER A 84 2.56 3.80 4.14
C SER A 84 2.45 2.83 5.30
N PHE A 85 1.31 2.15 5.42
CA PHE A 85 1.04 1.21 6.51
C PHE A 85 0.96 -0.23 6.03
N HIS A 86 0.78 -0.47 4.73
CA HIS A 86 0.80 -1.82 4.17
C HIS A 86 1.62 -1.95 2.90
N SER A 87 1.85 -3.20 2.51
CA SER A 87 2.80 -3.56 1.44
C SER A 87 2.35 -3.12 0.05
N LEU A 88 1.05 -2.96 -0.18
CA LEU A 88 0.51 -2.49 -1.47
C LEU A 88 0.81 -1.00 -1.67
N GLU A 89 0.47 -0.15 -0.69
CA GLU A 89 0.83 1.27 -0.67
C GLU A 89 2.34 1.46 -0.83
N ASP A 90 3.15 0.80 0.01
CA ASP A 90 4.62 0.94 -0.04
C ASP A 90 5.17 0.58 -1.42
N ARG A 91 4.60 -0.45 -2.06
CA ARG A 91 5.02 -0.86 -3.40
C ARG A 91 4.69 0.21 -4.43
N ILE A 92 3.52 0.83 -4.36
CA ILE A 92 3.13 1.93 -5.26
C ILE A 92 4.10 3.10 -5.09
N VAL A 93 4.31 3.57 -3.86
CA VAL A 93 5.23 4.68 -3.57
C VAL A 93 6.66 4.36 -4.03
N LYS A 94 7.16 3.17 -3.71
CA LYS A 94 8.50 2.72 -4.10
C LYS A 94 8.67 2.71 -5.61
N ASN A 95 7.69 2.17 -6.34
CA ASN A 95 7.77 2.05 -7.79
C ASN A 95 7.65 3.43 -8.45
N PHE A 96 6.77 4.29 -7.95
CA PHE A 96 6.62 5.67 -8.41
C PHE A 96 7.93 6.45 -8.23
N PHE A 97 8.48 6.47 -7.01
CA PHE A 97 9.76 7.17 -6.75
C PHE A 97 10.92 6.60 -7.56
N ARG A 98 10.99 5.27 -7.77
CA ARG A 98 12.02 4.68 -8.63
C ARG A 98 11.86 5.05 -10.10
N HIS A 99 10.63 5.07 -10.59
CA HIS A 99 10.35 5.44 -11.97
C HIS A 99 10.74 6.89 -12.23
N GLU A 100 10.38 7.80 -11.31
CA GLU A 100 10.67 9.23 -11.40
C GLU A 100 12.14 9.58 -11.10
N ALA A 101 12.83 8.75 -10.31
CA ALA A 101 14.27 8.88 -10.11
C ALA A 101 15.11 8.24 -11.23
N SER A 102 14.50 7.52 -12.16
CA SER A 102 15.23 6.88 -13.27
C SER A 102 15.39 7.85 -14.45
N SER A 103 16.60 7.91 -15.00
CA SER A 103 16.93 8.61 -16.24
C SER A 103 16.65 7.77 -17.49
N CYS A 104 16.21 6.52 -17.35
CA CYS A 104 15.88 5.65 -18.47
C CYS A 104 14.77 4.66 -18.09
N VAL A 105 13.87 4.39 -19.04
CA VAL A 105 12.79 3.39 -18.90
C VAL A 105 12.75 2.43 -20.10
N CYS A 106 13.77 2.46 -20.95
CA CYS A 106 13.89 1.55 -22.09
C CYS A 106 13.99 0.08 -21.61
N PRO A 107 13.48 -0.88 -22.41
CA PRO A 107 13.71 -2.30 -22.16
C PRO A 107 15.19 -2.66 -21.98
N PRO A 108 15.52 -3.57 -21.06
CA PRO A 108 16.88 -4.07 -20.92
C PRO A 108 17.31 -4.77 -22.22
N GLY A 109 18.46 -4.37 -22.77
CA GLY A 109 19.00 -4.93 -24.03
C GLY A 109 19.10 -3.92 -25.18
N LEU A 110 18.53 -2.72 -25.05
CA LEU A 110 18.78 -1.65 -26.01
C LEU A 110 20.18 -1.05 -25.78
N PRO A 111 21.04 -0.99 -26.81
CA PRO A 111 22.42 -0.51 -26.66
C PRO A 111 22.49 1.01 -26.39
N ILE A 112 21.49 1.77 -26.81
CA ILE A 112 21.42 3.23 -26.65
C ILE A 112 20.01 3.60 -26.15
N CYS A 113 19.96 4.50 -25.17
CA CYS A 113 18.69 5.05 -24.67
C CYS A 113 18.04 5.94 -25.73
N ASN A 114 16.76 5.70 -26.04
CA ASN A 114 15.95 6.55 -26.92
C ASN A 114 14.65 7.05 -26.27
N CYS A 115 14.47 6.88 -24.95
CA CYS A 115 13.23 7.31 -24.28
C CYS A 115 13.21 8.80 -23.92
N GLY A 116 14.34 9.50 -23.99
CA GLY A 116 14.45 10.93 -23.66
C GLY A 116 14.09 11.28 -22.20
N LYS A 117 13.86 10.28 -21.33
CA LYS A 117 13.42 10.51 -19.96
C LYS A 117 14.52 11.21 -19.16
N LYS A 118 14.16 12.26 -18.44
CA LYS A 118 15.02 12.89 -17.42
C LYS A 118 14.47 12.54 -16.03
N ALA A 119 15.36 12.30 -15.08
CA ALA A 119 14.97 12.02 -13.71
C ALA A 119 14.36 13.28 -13.08
N SER A 120 13.10 13.18 -12.66
CA SER A 120 12.32 14.26 -12.05
C SER A 120 12.53 14.33 -10.53
N LEU A 121 12.89 13.19 -9.92
CA LEU A 121 13.12 13.03 -8.49
C LEU A 121 14.53 12.49 -8.19
N ARG A 122 15.01 12.76 -6.98
CA ARG A 122 16.17 12.11 -6.36
C ARG A 122 15.74 11.45 -5.06
N LEU A 123 16.08 10.18 -4.86
CA LEU A 123 15.78 9.49 -3.60
C LEU A 123 16.64 10.04 -2.47
N VAL A 124 16.00 10.57 -1.42
CA VAL A 124 16.73 11.05 -0.22
C VAL A 124 17.24 9.85 0.59
N ASN A 125 16.44 8.80 0.69
CA ASN A 125 16.79 7.54 1.32
C ASN A 125 16.60 6.35 0.37
N LYS A 126 17.65 5.53 0.18
CA LYS A 126 17.55 4.30 -0.63
C LYS A 126 16.78 3.20 0.10
N LYS A 127 17.01 3.07 1.42
CA LYS A 127 16.32 2.12 2.30
C LYS A 127 15.12 2.79 2.94
N ILE A 128 14.06 2.02 3.12
CA ILE A 128 12.84 2.43 3.82
C ILE A 128 13.17 2.82 5.26
N ILE A 129 12.54 3.87 5.77
CA ILE A 129 12.66 4.26 7.17
C ILE A 129 11.49 3.62 7.92
N LEU A 130 11.79 2.93 9.02
CA LEU A 130 10.81 2.26 9.88
C LEU A 130 10.76 2.94 11.24
N ALA A 131 9.60 2.84 11.91
CA ALA A 131 9.45 3.29 13.29
C ALA A 131 10.48 2.63 14.21
N ALA A 132 11.04 3.40 15.14
CA ALA A 132 11.99 2.92 16.13
C ALA A 132 11.32 2.00 17.15
N ALA A 133 12.11 1.18 17.88
CA ALA A 133 11.56 0.25 18.87
C ALA A 133 10.73 0.97 19.95
N GLU A 134 11.20 2.13 20.41
CA GLU A 134 10.48 2.95 21.40
C GLU A 134 9.14 3.45 20.87
N GLU A 135 9.13 4.02 19.66
CA GLU A 135 7.90 4.49 19.01
C GLU A 135 6.89 3.37 18.83
N ARG A 136 7.32 2.14 18.50
CA ARG A 136 6.42 0.99 18.37
C ARG A 136 5.81 0.55 19.70
N ARG A 137 6.52 0.73 20.82
CA ARG A 137 6.00 0.44 22.17
C ARG A 137 4.94 1.45 22.56
N GLN A 138 5.20 2.74 22.32
CA GLN A 138 4.28 3.83 22.66
C GLN A 138 3.09 3.92 21.69
N ASN A 139 3.32 3.57 20.42
CA ASN A 139 2.34 3.63 19.35
C ASN A 139 2.34 2.33 18.53
N PRO A 140 1.52 1.34 18.90
CA PRO A 140 1.40 0.08 18.16
C PRO A 140 1.03 0.26 16.68
N ARG A 141 0.32 1.34 16.31
CA ARG A 141 -0.03 1.63 14.90
C ARG A 141 1.20 1.99 14.05
N ALA A 142 2.25 2.52 14.68
CA ALA A 142 3.51 2.84 14.00
C ALA A 142 4.31 1.58 13.61
N ALA A 143 4.01 0.42 14.18
CA ALA A 143 4.74 -0.82 13.91
C ALA A 143 4.76 -1.22 12.43
N SER A 144 3.73 -0.84 11.67
CA SER A 144 3.63 -1.13 10.23
C SER A 144 4.03 0.05 9.34
N ALA A 145 4.32 1.21 9.92
CA ALA A 145 4.64 2.45 9.22
C ALA A 145 5.97 2.36 8.46
N LYS A 146 5.95 2.91 7.26
CA LYS A 146 7.02 2.83 6.27
C LYS A 146 7.17 4.17 5.58
N LEU A 147 8.26 4.88 5.87
CA LEU A 147 8.53 6.20 5.32
C LEU A 147 9.49 6.13 4.13
N ARG A 148 9.12 6.83 3.05
CA ARG A 148 9.95 7.10 1.87
C ARG A 148 9.96 8.59 1.57
N VAL A 149 11.14 9.11 1.22
CA VAL A 149 11.32 10.53 0.89
C VAL A 149 12.07 10.67 -0.43
N ALA A 150 11.55 11.53 -1.30
CA ALA A 150 12.20 11.93 -2.55
C ALA A 150 12.22 13.46 -2.65
N GLU A 151 13.22 13.99 -3.35
CA GLU A 151 13.42 15.41 -3.59
C GLU A 151 13.21 15.71 -5.08
N ARG A 152 12.50 16.79 -5.41
CA ARG A 152 12.29 17.25 -6.78
C ARG A 152 13.56 17.90 -7.30
N ILE A 153 14.03 17.48 -8.47
CA ILE A 153 15.27 18.01 -9.07
C ILE A 153 15.07 18.66 -10.45
N LEU A 154 13.87 18.55 -11.03
CA LEU A 154 13.48 19.15 -12.30
C LEU A 154 12.04 19.68 -12.22
#